data_AF-A0A401RI10-F1
#
_entry.id   AF-A0A401RI10-F1
#
_cell.length_a   1.000
_cell.length_b   1.000
_cell.length_c   1.000
_cell.angle_alpha   90.00
_cell.angle_beta   90.00
_cell.angle_gamma   90.00
#
_symmetry.space_group_name_H-M   'P 1'
#
loop_
_entity.id
_entity.type
_entity.pdbx_description
1 polymer ?
#
loop_
_entity_poly.entity_id
_entity_poly.type
_entity_poly.pdbx_seq_one_letter_code
_entity_poly.pdbx_strand_id
1 'polypeptide(L)'
;MTGLGLHVTPDAHDAGSGPTRDSRPSRRWVWAYARLMTPRRQGRVSDGEGDRPLTPVKRAINKASTGMRSLRQKLQIRNRLARECLAEFFGEYMLILMGTAAVAQVVTNFDQKGTYLSINIGYAAGVLFGIYASVGVS
;
A
#
# COMPACT_ATOMS: atom_id res chain seq x y z
N MET A 1 -34.86 40.37 -60.78
CA MET A 1 -34.32 39.29 -61.63
C MET A 1 -33.73 38.24 -60.71
N THR A 2 -34.29 37.03 -60.74
CA THR A 2 -33.72 35.72 -60.31
C THR A 2 -32.99 35.69 -58.95
N GLY A 3 -33.52 35.11 -57.87
CA GLY A 3 -34.20 33.82 -57.77
C GLY A 3 -33.17 32.72 -57.51
N LEU A 4 -33.02 32.28 -56.26
CA LEU A 4 -32.61 30.91 -55.93
C LEU A 4 -33.09 30.60 -54.51
N GLY A 5 -34.09 29.73 -54.43
CA GLY A 5 -34.66 29.26 -53.18
C GLY A 5 -33.86 28.12 -52.57
N LEU A 6 -33.85 28.05 -51.24
CA LEU A 6 -33.83 26.82 -50.48
C LEU A 6 -34.86 27.02 -49.37
N HIS A 7 -36.08 26.54 -49.59
CA HIS A 7 -36.57 25.23 -49.17
C HIS A 7 -36.65 25.11 -47.63
N VAL A 8 -37.90 25.23 -47.16
CA VAL A 8 -38.34 25.15 -45.77
C VAL A 8 -38.50 23.68 -45.36
N THR A 9 -38.53 23.46 -44.04
CA THR A 9 -39.23 22.41 -43.27
C THR A 9 -38.29 21.35 -42.62
N PRO A 10 -38.73 20.61 -41.57
CA PRO A 10 -38.48 20.98 -40.17
C PRO A 10 -38.27 19.74 -39.28
N ASP A 11 -37.06 19.30 -38.96
CA ASP A 11 -36.95 18.01 -38.27
C ASP A 11 -36.86 18.12 -36.74
N ALA A 12 -38.00 17.76 -36.16
CA ALA A 12 -38.22 17.34 -34.80
C ALA A 12 -37.35 16.14 -34.41
N HIS A 13 -37.13 16.00 -33.11
CA HIS A 13 -36.88 14.73 -32.43
C HIS A 13 -35.71 13.89 -32.97
N ASP A 14 -34.52 14.09 -32.41
CA ASP A 14 -33.62 12.96 -32.20
C ASP A 14 -32.98 13.02 -30.81
N ALA A 15 -33.75 12.56 -29.83
CA ALA A 15 -33.25 12.16 -28.52
C ALA A 15 -32.47 10.85 -28.67
N GLY A 16 -31.32 10.93 -29.33
CA GLY A 16 -30.34 9.85 -29.41
C GLY A 16 -29.60 9.72 -28.08
N SER A 17 -30.20 8.98 -27.15
CA SER A 17 -29.52 8.48 -25.96
C SER A 17 -28.32 7.64 -26.38
N GLY A 18 -27.13 8.24 -26.36
CA GLY A 18 -25.87 7.50 -26.51
C GLY A 18 -25.79 6.42 -25.42
N PRO A 19 -25.21 5.24 -25.72
CA PRO A 19 -25.06 4.19 -24.73
C PRO A 19 -24.14 4.69 -23.61
N THR A 20 -24.73 4.94 -22.43
CA THR A 20 -24.00 5.22 -21.22
C THR A 20 -23.12 4.02 -20.92
N ARG A 21 -21.81 4.17 -21.18
CA ARG A 21 -20.76 3.26 -20.75
C ARG A 21 -20.65 3.30 -19.22
N ASP A 22 -21.64 2.76 -18.52
CA ASP A 22 -21.44 2.29 -17.15
C ASP A 22 -20.76 0.92 -17.21
N SER A 23 -19.45 0.94 -17.50
CA SER A 23 -18.59 -0.23 -17.53
C SER A 23 -18.17 -0.68 -16.13
N ARG A 24 -18.95 -0.37 -15.07
CA ARG A 24 -18.65 -0.83 -13.73
C ARG A 24 -19.15 -2.27 -13.58
N PRO A 25 -18.27 -3.27 -13.40
CA PRO A 25 -18.71 -4.64 -13.16
C PRO A 25 -19.58 -4.64 -11.89
N SER A 26 -20.78 -5.23 -12.00
CA SER A 26 -21.72 -5.25 -10.88
C SER A 26 -21.03 -5.82 -9.63
N ARG A 27 -21.29 -5.23 -8.46
CA ARG A 27 -20.72 -5.71 -7.18
C ARG A 27 -20.93 -7.22 -6.98
N ARG A 28 -22.00 -7.78 -7.57
CA ARG A 28 -22.28 -9.22 -7.57
C ARG A 28 -21.17 -10.04 -8.25
N TRP A 29 -20.60 -9.56 -9.36
CA TRP A 29 -19.50 -10.23 -10.05
C TRP A 29 -18.17 -10.13 -9.30
N VAL A 30 -17.91 -8.98 -8.67
CA VAL A 30 -16.70 -8.79 -7.84
C VAL A 30 -16.70 -9.78 -6.66
N TRP A 31 -17.85 -9.95 -5.99
CA TRP A 31 -17.99 -10.93 -4.91
C TRP A 31 -18.00 -12.38 -5.41
N ALA A 32 -18.52 -12.64 -6.62
CA ALA A 32 -18.45 -13.97 -7.23
C ALA A 32 -17.00 -14.37 -7.56
N TYR A 33 -16.20 -13.47 -8.14
CA TYR A 33 -14.79 -13.70 -8.40
C TYR A 33 -13.97 -13.82 -7.12
N ALA A 34 -14.21 -12.96 -6.12
CA ALA A 34 -13.55 -13.07 -4.82
C ALA A 34 -13.86 -14.40 -4.12
N ARG A 35 -15.09 -14.91 -4.24
CA ARG A 35 -15.48 -16.21 -3.70
C ARG A 35 -14.89 -17.38 -4.48
N LEU A 36 -14.63 -17.23 -5.78
CA LEU A 36 -13.98 -18.24 -6.60
C LEU A 36 -12.46 -18.30 -6.35
N MET A 37 -11.84 -17.14 -6.09
CA MET A 37 -10.40 -17.04 -5.80
C MET A 37 -10.03 -17.38 -4.36
N THR A 38 -10.97 -17.40 -3.41
CA THR A 38 -10.70 -17.96 -2.09
C THR A 38 -10.52 -19.46 -2.21
N PRO A 39 -9.32 -20.02 -1.97
CA PRO A 39 -9.13 -21.45 -1.96
C PRO A 39 -10.09 -22.04 -0.93
N ARG A 40 -10.98 -22.95 -1.35
CA ARG A 40 -11.64 -23.83 -0.38
C ARG A 40 -10.51 -24.52 0.34
N ARG A 41 -10.34 -24.22 1.63
CA ARG A 41 -9.41 -24.94 2.49
C ARG A 41 -9.80 -26.40 2.42
N GLN A 42 -9.09 -27.12 1.56
CA GLN A 42 -8.99 -28.57 1.52
C GLN A 42 -8.94 -29.02 2.98
N GLY A 43 -9.87 -29.91 3.36
CA GLY A 43 -9.90 -30.47 4.70
C GLY A 43 -8.47 -30.86 5.07
N ARG A 44 -7.98 -30.33 6.21
CA ARG A 44 -6.72 -30.79 6.78
C ARG A 44 -6.89 -32.30 6.97
N VAL A 45 -6.25 -33.08 6.11
CA VAL A 45 -5.96 -34.48 6.41
C VAL A 45 -5.16 -34.39 7.70
N SER A 46 -5.80 -34.78 8.79
CA SER A 46 -5.20 -34.76 10.10
C SER A 46 -4.33 -36.00 10.18
N ASP A 47 -3.17 -35.94 9.53
CA ASP A 47 -2.15 -36.96 9.68
C ASP A 47 -1.87 -37.10 11.17
N GLY A 48 -2.08 -38.31 11.72
CA GLY A 48 -1.84 -38.67 13.11
C GLY A 48 -0.35 -38.67 13.48
N GLU A 49 0.36 -37.58 13.16
CA GLU A 49 1.79 -37.33 13.40
C GLU A 49 2.06 -36.75 14.80
N GLY A 50 1.02 -36.63 15.63
CA GLY A 50 1.08 -36.01 16.97
C GLY A 50 1.89 -36.80 18.01
N ASP A 51 1.98 -38.12 17.87
CA ASP A 51 2.48 -39.01 18.93
C ASP A 51 3.86 -39.62 18.64
N ARG A 52 4.47 -39.35 17.48
CA ARG A 52 5.83 -39.83 17.22
C ARG A 52 6.86 -39.02 18.04
N PRO A 53 7.82 -39.68 18.68
CA PRO A 53 8.87 -38.99 19.41
C PRO A 53 9.60 -38.04 18.45
N LEU A 54 9.52 -36.74 18.73
CA LEU A 54 10.16 -35.70 17.92
C LEU A 54 11.65 -36.01 17.81
N THR A 55 12.13 -36.09 16.57
CA THR A 55 13.56 -36.24 16.28
C THR A 55 14.35 -35.11 16.95
N PRO A 56 15.63 -35.32 17.30
CA PRO A 56 16.46 -34.30 17.94
C PRO A 56 16.43 -32.95 17.20
N VAL A 57 16.39 -33.01 15.87
CA VAL A 57 16.26 -31.84 14.98
C VAL A 57 14.90 -31.15 15.15
N LYS A 58 13.78 -31.89 15.11
CA LYS A 58 12.44 -31.32 15.31
C LYS A 58 12.32 -30.66 16.70
N ARG A 59 12.90 -31.24 17.75
CA ARG A 59 12.93 -30.64 19.10
C ARG A 59 13.73 -29.34 19.14
N ALA A 60 14.91 -29.32 18.52
CA ALA A 60 15.75 -28.13 18.47
C ALA A 60 15.03 -26.96 17.77
N ILE A 61 14.38 -27.24 16.64
CA ILE A 61 13.58 -26.25 15.89
C ILE A 61 12.41 -25.76 16.74
N ASN A 62 11.68 -26.67 17.41
CA ASN A 62 10.52 -26.28 18.22
C ASN A 62 10.94 -25.44 19.44
N LYS A 63 12.05 -25.80 20.10
CA LYS A 63 12.66 -25.05 21.20
C LYS A 63 13.12 -23.66 20.75
N ALA A 64 13.80 -23.56 19.61
CA ALA A 64 14.22 -22.28 19.02
C ALA A 64 13.00 -21.40 18.67
N SER A 65 11.96 -22.00 18.08
CA SER A 65 10.73 -21.28 17.74
C SER A 65 10.00 -20.76 18.98
N THR A 66 10.00 -21.54 20.07
CA THR A 66 9.39 -21.14 21.36
C THR A 66 10.18 -20.02 22.02
N GLY A 67 11.52 -20.11 21.97
CA GLY A 67 12.42 -19.03 22.40
C GLY A 67 12.19 -17.72 21.64
N MET A 68 12.09 -17.78 20.31
CA MET A 68 11.80 -16.61 19.48
C MET A 68 10.43 -16.00 19.77
N ARG A 69 9.40 -16.82 20.06
CA ARG A 69 8.08 -16.34 20.46
C ARG A 69 8.12 -15.60 21.80
N SER A 70 8.84 -16.14 22.79
CA SER A 70 9.08 -15.50 24.09
C SER A 70 9.79 -14.16 23.94
N LEU A 71 10.83 -14.08 23.11
CA LEU A 71 11.55 -12.84 22.83
C LEU A 71 10.66 -11.83 22.11
N ARG A 72 9.88 -12.24 21.09
CA ARG A 72 8.90 -11.38 20.43
C ARG A 72 7.87 -10.83 21.42
N GLN A 73 7.31 -11.67 22.29
CA GLN A 73 6.34 -11.23 23.29
C GLN A 73 6.92 -10.22 24.28
N LYS A 74 8.20 -10.35 24.65
CA LYS A 74 8.89 -9.39 25.52
C LYS A 74 9.19 -8.07 24.83
N LEU A 75 9.52 -8.10 23.54
CA LEU A 75 9.80 -6.90 22.73
C LEU A 75 8.53 -6.23 22.16
N GLN A 76 7.37 -6.89 22.28
CA GLN A 76 6.12 -6.37 21.74
C GLN A 76 5.59 -5.27 22.64
N ILE A 77 5.65 -4.03 22.15
CA ILE A 77 5.04 -2.87 22.80
C ILE A 77 3.52 -3.11 22.81
N ARG A 78 2.98 -3.38 24.00
CA ARG A 78 1.54 -3.65 24.20
C ARG A 78 0.70 -2.37 24.15
N ASN A 79 1.29 -1.24 24.50
CA ASN A 79 0.57 0.03 24.52
C ASN A 79 0.44 0.57 23.09
N ARG A 80 -0.79 0.61 22.60
CA ARG A 80 -1.13 1.10 21.27
C ARG A 80 -0.70 2.55 21.06
N LEU A 81 -0.92 3.42 22.05
CA LEU A 81 -0.55 4.84 21.99
C LEU A 81 0.97 5.03 21.90
N ALA A 82 1.75 4.22 22.62
CA ALA A 82 3.21 4.28 22.55
C ALA A 82 3.71 3.84 21.17
N ARG A 83 3.05 2.86 20.54
CA ARG A 83 3.39 2.38 19.20
C ARG A 83 3.06 3.42 18.13
N GLU A 84 1.89 4.04 18.23
CA GLU A 84 1.45 5.15 17.35
C GLU A 84 2.39 6.36 17.49
N CYS A 85 2.68 6.79 18.72
CA CYS A 85 3.59 7.91 18.98
C CYS A 85 5.03 7.65 18.50
N LEU A 86 5.54 6.41 18.67
CA LEU A 86 6.84 6.04 18.11
C LEU A 86 6.83 6.05 16.58
N ALA A 87 5.75 5.59 15.94
CA ALA A 87 5.65 5.61 14.48
C ALA A 87 5.54 7.02 13.91
N GLU A 88 4.82 7.93 14.58
CA GLU A 88 4.78 9.34 14.19
C GLU A 88 6.15 10.02 14.40
N PHE A 89 6.78 9.79 15.56
CA PHE A 89 8.10 10.33 15.85
C PHE A 89 9.15 9.84 14.85
N PHE A 90 9.14 8.56 14.50
CA PHE A 90 10.10 7.99 13.55
C PHE A 90 9.87 8.50 12.12
N GLY A 91 8.60 8.70 11.73
CA GLY A 91 8.24 9.27 10.43
C GLY A 91 8.75 10.70 10.28
N GLU A 92 8.49 11.56 11.28
CA GLU A 92 8.95 12.94 11.29
C GLU A 92 10.48 13.05 11.40
N TYR A 93 11.10 12.18 12.21
CA TYR A 93 12.55 12.13 12.37
C TYR A 93 13.24 11.83 11.03
N MET A 94 12.77 10.83 10.27
CA MET A 94 13.32 10.50 8.95
C MET A 94 13.11 11.61 7.93
N LEU A 95 11.97 12.31 7.98
CA LEU A 95 11.67 13.46 7.11
C LEU A 95 12.66 14.60 7.35
N ILE A 96 12.88 15.00 8.61
CA ILE A 96 13.82 16.07 8.95
C ILE A 96 15.27 15.68 8.66
N LEU A 97 15.68 14.43 8.96
CA LEU A 97 17.04 13.97 8.68
C LEU A 97 17.39 14.07 7.19
N MET A 98 16.48 13.60 6.32
CA MET A 98 16.73 13.60 4.88
C MET A 98 16.65 15.00 4.28
N GLY A 99 15.71 15.84 4.77
CA GLY A 99 15.61 17.24 4.36
C GLY A 99 16.85 18.05 4.74
N THR A 100 17.31 17.93 6.00
CA THR A 100 18.51 18.63 6.48
C THR A 100 19.80 18.10 5.87
N ALA A 101 19.90 16.79 5.61
CA ALA A 101 21.04 16.20 4.90
C ALA A 101 21.17 16.74 3.47
N ALA A 102 20.06 16.85 2.74
CA ALA A 102 20.05 17.41 1.39
C ALA A 102 20.47 18.90 1.38
N VAL A 103 20.00 19.68 2.36
CA VAL A 103 20.39 21.09 2.53
C VAL A 103 21.88 21.23 2.92
N ALA A 104 22.38 20.38 3.81
CA ALA A 104 23.80 20.38 4.19
C ALA A 104 24.70 20.08 2.98
N GLN A 105 24.30 19.12 2.15
CA GLN A 105 25.02 18.78 0.92
C GLN A 105 25.07 19.95 -0.06
N VAL A 106 23.99 20.72 -0.16
CA VAL A 106 23.90 21.93 -0.97
C VAL A 106 24.82 23.04 -0.45
N VAL A 107 24.82 23.27 0.86
CA VAL A 107 25.61 24.32 1.50
C VAL A 107 27.12 24.04 1.38
N THR A 108 27.53 22.76 1.47
CA THR A 108 28.95 22.38 1.35
C THR A 108 29.45 22.36 -0.10
N ASN A 109 28.58 22.13 -1.09
CA ASN A 109 28.99 22.01 -2.51
C ASN A 109 28.86 23.31 -3.33
N PHE A 110 28.78 24.48 -2.70
CA PHE A 110 28.78 25.80 -3.37
C PHE A 110 27.83 25.88 -4.60
N ASP A 111 26.60 25.40 -4.46
CA ASP A 111 25.56 25.53 -5.51
C ASP A 111 25.91 24.87 -6.86
N GLN A 112 26.68 23.77 -6.87
CA GLN A 112 26.96 23.03 -8.09
C GLN A 112 25.69 22.33 -8.64
N LYS A 113 24.97 23.03 -9.52
CA LYS A 113 24.06 22.55 -10.59
C LYS A 113 22.91 21.57 -10.24
N GLY A 114 22.68 21.21 -8.98
CA GLY A 114 21.70 20.19 -8.58
C GLY A 114 20.82 20.54 -7.37
N THR A 115 20.88 21.78 -6.91
CA THR A 115 20.42 22.27 -5.61
C THR A 115 18.93 22.05 -5.34
N TYR A 116 18.08 22.47 -6.28
CA TYR A 116 16.63 22.29 -6.16
C TYR A 116 16.19 20.84 -6.38
N LEU A 117 16.87 20.12 -7.27
CA LEU A 117 16.52 18.73 -7.57
C LEU A 117 16.89 17.81 -6.40
N SER A 118 18.07 17.98 -5.80
CA SER A 118 18.52 17.18 -4.66
C SER A 118 17.68 17.41 -3.41
N ILE A 119 17.27 18.65 -3.14
CA ILE A 119 16.37 18.98 -2.01
C ILE A 119 15.00 18.33 -2.19
N ASN A 120 14.41 18.44 -3.39
CA ASN A 120 13.10 17.84 -3.67
C ASN A 120 13.15 16.30 -3.59
N ILE A 121 14.22 15.67 -4.09
CA ILE A 121 14.41 14.22 -3.98
C ILE A 121 14.65 13.81 -2.51
N GLY A 122 15.42 14.57 -1.74
CA GLY A 122 15.64 14.32 -0.32
C GLY A 122 14.35 14.36 0.49
N TYR A 123 13.50 15.36 0.25
CA TYR A 123 12.17 15.45 0.86
C TYR A 123 11.24 14.31 0.42
N ALA A 124 11.18 14.00 -0.87
CA ALA A 124 10.36 12.91 -1.39
C ALA A 124 10.78 11.54 -0.81
N ALA A 125 12.09 11.30 -0.67
CA ALA A 125 12.63 10.11 -0.03
C ALA A 125 12.26 10.07 1.46
N GLY A 126 12.42 11.19 2.19
CA GLY A 126 12.04 11.30 3.60
C GLY A 126 10.56 11.00 3.83
N VAL A 127 9.66 11.54 3.00
CA VAL A 127 8.22 11.27 3.04
C VAL A 127 7.92 9.79 2.75
N LEU A 128 8.56 9.19 1.75
CA LEU A 128 8.36 7.78 1.41
C LEU A 128 8.79 6.85 2.56
N PHE A 129 9.94 7.12 3.17
CA PHE A 129 10.41 6.37 4.33
C PHE A 129 9.51 6.57 5.55
N GLY A 130 9.01 7.79 5.77
CA GLY A 130 8.05 8.08 6.84
C GLY A 130 6.75 7.29 6.67
N ILE A 131 6.15 7.32 5.48
CA ILE A 131 4.93 6.53 5.18
C ILE A 131 5.18 5.03 5.37
N TYR A 132 6.33 4.52 4.91
CA TYR A 132 6.67 3.11 5.06
C TYR A 132 6.86 2.71 6.53
N ALA A 133 7.49 3.57 7.34
CA ALA A 133 7.69 3.32 8.76
C ALA A 133 6.39 3.38 9.57
N SER A 134 5.43 4.22 9.15
CA SER A 134 4.16 4.41 9.86
C SER A 134 3.03 3.51 9.35
N VAL A 135 3.15 2.89 8.17
CA VAL A 135 2.14 2.00 7.58
C VAL A 135 1.79 0.85 8.53
N GLY A 136 0.51 0.77 8.92
CA GLY A 136 -0.02 -0.28 9.80
C GLY A 136 0.21 -0.04 11.30
N VAL A 137 0.73 1.12 11.68
CA VAL A 137 0.90 1.53 13.08
C VAL A 137 0.03 2.73 13.42
N SER A 138 0.05 3.78 12.59
CA SER A 138 -0.81 4.99 12.65
C SER A 138 -1.83 4.96 11.50
#